data_AF-A0A8B8FJS3-F1
#
_entry.id   AF-A0A8B8FJS3-F1
#
_cell.length_a   1.000
_cell.length_b   1.000
_cell.length_c   1.000
_cell.angle_alpha   90.00
_cell.angle_beta   90.00
_cell.angle_gamma   90.00
#
_symmetry.space_group_name_H-M   'P 1'
#
loop_
_entity.id
_entity.type
_entity.pdbx_description
1 polymer ?
#
loop_
_entity_poly.entity_id
_entity_poly.type
_entity_poly.pdbx_seq_one_letter_code
_entity_poly.pdbx_strand_id
1 'polypeptide(L)'
;MVGKEKGFFKRIKDKNAEILSYQCIIHQTSLCGKLSTTLKEVMDIMIKLINFLRSRSALQHRPFKDFLFECKVIERFWSIKEEVITFLVYLDSVESKQYHKFLTNESNMLSVAFLKDILGYLNVLNTELQEQKKLICDLISSVSTFRRKLEIFEEYMKNQDFIHFPTILEYKKTSDIDCSMFLSFLSDLGEEFGKRFKDFAEIGKLSQFLKNPFEVSPTGE
;
A
#
# COMPACT_ATOMS: atom_id res chain seq x y z
N MET A 1 9.42 16.87 0.87
CA MET A 1 8.19 17.34 1.58
C MET A 1 7.32 18.11 0.61
N VAL A 2 6.28 17.46 0.07
CA VAL A 2 5.23 18.11 -0.72
C VAL A 2 4.01 18.11 0.19
N GLY A 3 3.53 19.28 0.60
CA GLY A 3 2.35 19.43 1.45
C GLY A 3 1.36 20.34 0.74
N LYS A 4 0.09 19.92 0.64
CA LYS A 4 -1.00 20.66 -0.03
C LYS A 4 -1.27 22.02 0.62
N GLU A 5 -1.11 22.08 1.95
CA GLU A 5 -1.46 23.23 2.78
C GLU A 5 -0.28 24.18 3.06
N LYS A 6 0.95 23.65 3.09
CA LYS A 6 2.21 24.35 3.40
C LYS A 6 3.39 23.65 2.73
N GLY A 7 4.29 24.40 2.08
CA GLY A 7 5.54 23.88 1.52
C GLY A 7 5.91 24.42 0.13
N PHE A 8 6.91 23.80 -0.50
CA PHE A 8 7.42 24.15 -1.84
C PHE A 8 6.31 24.22 -2.88
N PHE A 9 5.39 23.25 -2.85
CA PHE A 9 4.31 23.20 -3.82
C PHE A 9 3.32 24.36 -3.69
N LYS A 10 2.91 24.73 -2.48
CA LYS A 10 2.04 25.89 -2.27
C LYS A 10 2.67 27.17 -2.82
N ARG A 11 3.98 27.37 -2.57
CA ARG A 11 4.74 28.51 -3.12
C ARG A 11 4.81 28.52 -4.65
N ILE A 12 4.79 27.35 -5.28
CA ILE A 12 4.74 27.23 -6.74
C ILE A 12 3.33 27.55 -7.24
N LYS A 13 2.27 27.01 -6.61
CA LYS A 13 0.88 27.31 -6.96
C LYS A 13 0.52 28.78 -6.77
N ASP A 14 1.07 29.44 -5.74
CA ASP A 14 0.90 30.87 -5.51
C ASP A 14 1.51 31.73 -6.64
N LYS A 15 2.50 31.19 -7.37
CA LYS A 15 3.12 31.84 -8.53
C LYS A 15 2.54 31.42 -9.87
N ASN A 16 1.98 30.22 -9.95
CA ASN A 16 1.29 29.71 -11.14
C ASN A 16 0.20 28.71 -10.71
N ALA A 17 -1.04 29.16 -10.73
CA ALA A 17 -2.19 28.38 -10.31
C ALA A 17 -2.46 27.16 -11.22
N GLU A 18 -1.98 27.20 -12.47
CA GLU A 18 -2.18 26.15 -13.48
C GLU A 18 -1.19 24.97 -13.33
N ILE A 19 -0.22 25.06 -12.41
CA ILE A 19 0.71 23.95 -12.17
C ILE A 19 -0.04 22.78 -11.54
N LEU A 20 -0.06 21.69 -12.30
CA LEU A 20 -0.55 20.40 -11.88
C LEU A 20 0.47 19.72 -10.98
N SER A 21 0.00 19.19 -9.87
CA SER A 21 0.80 18.30 -9.03
C SER A 21 0.00 17.11 -8.60
N TYR A 22 0.69 16.00 -8.45
CA TYR A 22 0.17 14.84 -7.75
C TYR A 22 1.03 14.55 -6.52
N GLN A 23 0.38 14.12 -5.45
CA GLN A 23 1.08 13.63 -4.27
C GLN A 23 1.60 12.23 -4.57
N CYS A 24 2.92 12.00 -4.53
CA CYS A 24 3.45 10.65 -4.71
C CYS A 24 2.92 9.69 -3.63
N ILE A 25 2.62 8.45 -4.00
CA ILE A 25 2.11 7.38 -3.10
C ILE A 25 3.28 6.70 -2.34
N ILE A 26 4.41 7.39 -2.17
CA ILE A 26 5.66 6.82 -1.65
C ILE A 26 5.53 6.42 -0.17
N HIS A 27 4.72 7.14 0.62
CA HIS A 27 4.59 6.87 2.06
C HIS A 27 3.43 5.90 2.35
N GLN A 28 3.54 4.66 1.88
CA GLN A 28 2.51 3.63 2.06
C GLN A 28 2.18 3.37 3.54
N THR A 29 3.19 3.33 4.41
CA THR A 29 2.99 3.17 5.87
C THR A 29 2.20 4.33 6.49
N SER A 30 2.45 5.56 6.03
CA SER A 30 1.69 6.74 6.46
C SER A 30 0.26 6.73 5.91
N LEU A 31 0.06 6.18 4.71
CA LEU A 31 -1.27 6.00 4.12
C LEU A 31 -2.06 4.96 4.91
N CYS A 32 -1.49 3.78 5.16
CA CYS A 32 -2.11 2.76 6.00
C CYS A 32 -2.50 3.31 7.38
N GLY A 33 -1.59 4.06 8.01
CA GLY A 33 -1.82 4.66 9.31
C GLY A 33 -2.94 5.71 9.35
N LYS A 34 -3.21 6.36 8.21
CA LYS A 34 -4.30 7.32 8.08
C LYS A 34 -5.66 6.62 7.89
N LEU A 35 -5.66 5.48 7.21
CA LEU A 35 -6.88 4.80 6.77
C LEU A 35 -7.43 3.79 7.77
N SER A 36 -6.59 3.17 8.60
CA SER A 36 -7.05 2.26 9.64
C SER A 36 -6.11 2.27 10.82
N THR A 37 -6.65 2.62 12.00
CA THR A 37 -5.91 2.59 13.27
C THR A 37 -5.48 1.16 13.62
N THR A 38 -6.34 0.17 13.41
CA THR A 38 -6.03 -1.23 13.69
C THR A 38 -4.92 -1.77 12.79
N LEU A 39 -5.00 -1.53 11.47
CA LEU A 39 -3.93 -1.92 10.56
C LEU A 39 -2.63 -1.15 10.83
N LYS A 40 -2.71 0.09 11.31
CA LYS A 40 -1.56 0.84 11.80
C LYS A 40 -0.89 0.15 12.99
N GLU A 41 -1.67 -0.29 13.96
CA GLU A 41 -1.15 -1.00 15.13
C GLU A 41 -0.45 -2.31 14.75
N VAL A 42 -1.06 -3.08 13.84
CA VAL A 42 -0.44 -4.27 13.23
C VAL A 42 0.89 -3.90 12.58
N MET A 43 0.92 -2.86 11.74
CA MET A 43 2.15 -2.36 11.11
C MET A 43 3.22 -1.94 12.12
N ASP A 44 2.83 -1.20 13.17
CA ASP A 44 3.75 -0.71 14.20
C ASP A 44 4.35 -1.88 14.99
N ILE A 45 3.55 -2.91 15.31
CA ILE A 45 4.04 -4.14 15.94
C ILE A 45 5.01 -4.87 15.01
N MET A 46 4.67 -5.01 13.72
CA MET A 46 5.54 -5.64 12.73
C MET A 46 6.89 -4.92 12.62
N ILE A 47 6.89 -3.58 12.56
CA ILE A 47 8.12 -2.78 12.53
C ILE A 47 8.94 -2.98 13.80
N LYS A 48 8.29 -2.98 14.98
CA LYS A 48 8.97 -3.23 16.27
C LYS A 48 9.58 -4.63 16.34
N LEU A 49 8.84 -5.65 15.89
CA LEU A 49 9.33 -7.03 15.77
C LEU A 49 10.55 -7.10 14.86
N ILE A 50 10.48 -6.51 13.68
CA ILE A 50 11.60 -6.48 12.72
C ILE A 50 12.82 -5.77 13.30
N ASN A 51 12.62 -4.66 14.00
CA ASN A 51 13.70 -3.96 14.70
C ASN A 51 14.30 -4.80 15.84
N PHE A 52 13.46 -5.54 16.57
CA PHE A 52 13.90 -6.49 17.58
C PHE A 52 14.72 -7.64 16.98
N LEU A 53 14.28 -8.22 15.86
CA LEU A 53 15.04 -9.26 15.16
C LEU A 53 16.41 -8.73 14.70
N ARG A 54 16.43 -7.51 14.15
CA ARG A 54 17.66 -6.84 13.69
C ARG A 54 18.65 -6.56 14.82
N SER A 55 18.18 -6.27 16.03
CA SER A 55 19.07 -6.01 17.17
C SER A 55 19.64 -7.31 17.78
N ARG A 56 19.02 -8.46 17.52
CA ARG A 56 19.40 -9.77 18.06
C ARG A 56 20.09 -10.69 17.06
N SER A 57 20.14 -10.35 15.77
CA SER A 57 20.82 -11.16 14.76
C SER A 57 22.35 -11.06 14.88
N ALA A 58 23.01 -12.19 15.15
CA ALA A 58 24.47 -12.30 15.23
C ALA A 58 25.19 -12.19 13.86
N LEU A 59 24.45 -12.37 12.76
CA LEU A 59 24.96 -12.20 11.39
C LEU A 59 25.01 -10.71 11.02
N GLN A 60 26.18 -10.12 11.28
CA GLN A 60 26.67 -8.82 10.80
C GLN A 60 25.62 -7.95 10.10
N HIS A 61 24.90 -7.12 10.86
CA HIS A 61 24.30 -5.78 10.60
C HIS A 61 23.92 -5.26 9.19
N ARG A 62 24.29 -5.87 8.06
CA ARG A 62 24.12 -5.39 6.69
C ARG A 62 23.22 -6.31 5.85
N PRO A 63 23.44 -7.63 5.68
CA PRO A 63 22.62 -8.45 4.78
C PRO A 63 21.19 -8.61 5.27
N PHE A 64 20.98 -8.89 6.56
CA PHE A 64 19.64 -8.97 7.16
C PHE A 64 18.96 -7.59 7.24
N LYS A 65 19.77 -6.53 7.41
CA LYS A 65 19.31 -5.15 7.43
C LYS A 65 18.83 -4.68 6.06
N ASP A 66 19.59 -4.98 5.02
CA ASP A 66 19.30 -4.69 3.61
C ASP A 66 18.18 -5.61 3.10
N PHE A 67 18.10 -6.83 3.65
CA PHE A 67 16.95 -7.70 3.46
C PHE A 67 15.69 -6.98 3.96
N LEU A 68 15.68 -6.47 5.19
CA LEU A 68 14.48 -5.80 5.75
C LEU A 68 14.36 -4.30 5.41
N PHE A 69 15.02 -3.79 4.36
CA PHE A 69 14.94 -2.37 3.97
C PHE A 69 14.04 -2.15 2.74
N GLU A 70 13.24 -1.08 2.84
CA GLU A 70 12.32 -0.42 1.88
C GLU A 70 11.24 -1.26 1.16
N CYS A 71 10.00 -0.77 1.30
CA CYS A 71 8.72 -1.12 0.63
C CYS A 71 8.26 -2.59 0.61
N LYS A 72 9.12 -3.55 0.94
CA LYS A 72 8.84 -5.00 0.89
C LYS A 72 9.04 -5.71 2.24
N VAL A 73 9.02 -4.94 3.32
CA VAL A 73 9.31 -5.45 4.66
C VAL A 73 8.35 -6.56 5.07
N ILE A 74 7.05 -6.39 4.80
CA ILE A 74 6.04 -7.42 5.09
C ILE A 74 6.16 -8.61 4.14
N GLU A 75 6.39 -8.37 2.85
CA GLU A 75 6.61 -9.43 1.85
C GLU A 75 7.74 -10.36 2.28
N ARG A 76 8.86 -9.77 2.70
CA ARG A 76 10.03 -10.51 3.17
C ARG A 76 9.82 -11.17 4.52
N PHE A 77 9.19 -10.49 5.48
CA PHE A 77 8.80 -11.12 6.74
C PHE A 77 7.94 -12.36 6.49
N TRP A 78 6.94 -12.26 5.61
CA TRP A 78 6.03 -13.36 5.32
C TRP A 78 6.75 -14.60 4.81
N SER A 79 7.84 -14.41 4.03
CA SER A 79 8.65 -15.50 3.49
C SER A 79 9.47 -16.26 4.54
N ILE A 80 9.69 -15.67 5.72
CA ILE A 80 10.49 -16.25 6.82
C ILE A 80 9.70 -16.37 8.13
N LYS A 81 8.37 -16.31 8.06
CA LYS A 81 7.52 -16.15 9.25
C LYS A 81 7.63 -17.34 10.22
N GLU A 82 7.79 -18.56 9.70
CA GLU A 82 7.88 -19.78 10.51
C GLU A 82 9.21 -19.86 11.25
N GLU A 83 10.30 -19.46 10.58
CA GLU A 83 11.63 -19.34 11.17
C GLU A 83 11.64 -18.26 12.25
N VAL A 84 10.96 -17.13 12.01
CA VAL A 84 10.80 -16.07 13.02
C VAL A 84 10.03 -16.58 14.24
N ILE A 85 8.91 -17.28 14.04
CA ILE A 85 8.13 -17.86 15.15
C ILE A 85 9.01 -18.81 15.97
N THR A 86 9.73 -19.71 15.30
CA THR A 86 10.65 -20.66 15.94
C THR A 86 11.75 -19.95 16.72
N PHE A 87 12.36 -18.92 16.13
CA PHE A 87 13.40 -18.14 16.76
C PHE A 87 12.91 -17.37 18.00
N LEU A 88 11.68 -16.84 17.96
CA LEU A 88 11.09 -16.17 19.12
C LEU A 88 10.87 -17.13 20.30
N VAL A 89 10.47 -18.38 20.04
CA VAL A 89 10.37 -19.42 21.08
C VAL A 89 11.75 -19.71 21.69
N TYR A 90 12.78 -19.82 20.86
CA TYR A 90 14.15 -20.06 21.33
C TYR A 90 14.70 -18.94 22.22
N LEU A 91 14.41 -17.68 21.90
CA LEU A 91 14.88 -16.54 22.70
C LEU A 91 14.27 -16.46 24.10
N ASP A 92 13.02 -16.92 24.26
CA ASP A 92 12.25 -17.02 25.51
C ASP A 92 12.17 -15.75 26.40
N SER A 93 12.55 -14.58 25.89
CA SER A 93 12.43 -13.30 26.59
C SER A 93 10.98 -12.81 26.69
N VAL A 94 10.70 -11.91 27.63
CA VAL A 94 9.37 -11.29 27.79
C VAL A 94 8.89 -10.65 26.49
N GLU A 95 9.77 -9.91 25.80
CA GLU A 95 9.47 -9.25 24.52
C GLU A 95 9.21 -10.28 23.40
N SER A 96 10.02 -11.34 23.33
CA SER A 96 9.84 -12.40 22.32
C SER A 96 8.52 -13.15 22.48
N LYS A 97 8.08 -13.39 23.72
CA LYS A 97 6.77 -13.99 24.04
C LYS A 97 5.59 -13.13 23.58
N GLN A 98 5.71 -11.80 23.69
CA GLN A 98 4.69 -10.87 23.19
C GLN A 98 4.57 -10.93 21.67
N TYR A 99 5.69 -10.91 20.95
CA TYR A 99 5.68 -11.04 19.49
C TYR A 99 5.21 -12.41 19.03
N HIS A 100 5.63 -13.48 19.71
CA HIS A 100 5.15 -14.83 19.44
C HIS A 100 3.62 -14.91 19.58
N LYS A 101 3.06 -14.39 20.68
CA LYS A 101 1.61 -14.32 20.89
C LYS A 101 0.91 -13.57 19.74
N PHE A 102 1.49 -12.45 19.30
CA PHE A 102 0.97 -11.70 18.16
C PHE A 102 0.96 -12.53 16.86
N LEU A 103 2.06 -13.22 16.54
CA LEU A 103 2.20 -14.02 15.32
C LEU A 103 1.38 -15.32 15.34
N THR A 104 1.08 -15.86 16.51
CA THR A 104 0.19 -17.04 16.64
C THR A 104 -1.30 -16.68 16.62
N ASN A 105 -1.65 -15.39 16.66
CA ASN A 105 -3.03 -14.95 16.58
C ASN A 105 -3.49 -14.89 15.12
N GLU A 106 -4.58 -15.59 14.83
CA GLU A 106 -5.11 -15.73 13.47
C GLU A 106 -5.58 -14.42 12.86
N SER A 107 -6.30 -13.59 13.62
CA SER A 107 -6.81 -12.29 13.16
C SER A 107 -5.67 -11.32 12.84
N ASN A 108 -4.61 -11.32 13.67
CA ASN A 108 -3.43 -10.51 13.42
C ASN A 108 -2.72 -10.95 12.12
N MET A 109 -2.54 -12.25 11.93
CA MET A 109 -1.85 -12.77 10.75
C MET A 109 -2.68 -12.64 9.47
N LEU A 110 -4.01 -12.70 9.55
CA LEU A 110 -4.89 -12.31 8.45
C LEU A 110 -4.71 -10.82 8.09
N SER A 111 -4.54 -9.95 9.08
CA SER A 111 -4.24 -8.54 8.85
C SER A 111 -2.87 -8.34 8.20
N VAL A 112 -1.86 -9.10 8.62
CA VAL A 112 -0.53 -9.09 7.98
C VAL A 112 -0.61 -9.63 6.54
N ALA A 113 -1.41 -10.66 6.29
CA ALA A 113 -1.65 -11.22 4.95
C ALA A 113 -2.30 -10.18 4.02
N PHE A 114 -3.36 -9.53 4.49
CA PHE A 114 -4.00 -8.43 3.78
C PHE A 114 -3.01 -7.31 3.45
N LEU A 115 -2.22 -6.88 4.46
CA LEU A 115 -1.21 -5.83 4.29
C LEU A 115 -0.14 -6.22 3.27
N LYS A 116 0.32 -7.48 3.26
CA LYS A 116 1.28 -7.96 2.25
C LYS A 116 0.75 -7.75 0.84
N ASP A 117 -0.48 -8.18 0.56
CA ASP A 117 -1.06 -8.11 -0.78
C ASP A 117 -1.33 -6.65 -1.19
N ILE A 118 -2.01 -5.85 -0.35
CA ILE A 118 -2.36 -4.47 -0.69
C ILE A 118 -1.16 -3.55 -0.83
N LEU A 119 -0.13 -3.72 0.02
CA LEU A 119 1.12 -2.97 -0.11
C LEU A 119 1.91 -3.42 -1.34
N GLY A 120 1.84 -4.70 -1.70
CA GLY A 120 2.37 -5.21 -2.95
C GLY A 120 1.77 -4.49 -4.17
N TYR A 121 0.44 -4.39 -4.22
CA TYR A 121 -0.25 -3.64 -5.28
C TYR A 121 0.10 -2.16 -5.29
N LEU A 122 0.16 -1.51 -4.13
CA LEU A 122 0.59 -0.11 -4.02
C LEU A 122 2.05 0.06 -4.47
N ASN A 123 2.92 -0.93 -4.27
CA ASN A 123 4.31 -0.87 -4.68
C ASN A 123 4.47 -1.02 -6.20
N VAL A 124 3.67 -1.88 -6.83
CA VAL A 124 3.59 -1.98 -8.28
C VAL A 124 3.16 -0.63 -8.87
N LEU A 125 2.07 -0.05 -8.37
CA LEU A 125 1.63 1.27 -8.83
C LEU A 125 2.70 2.35 -8.60
N ASN A 126 3.35 2.37 -7.44
CA ASN A 126 4.43 3.31 -7.17
C ASN A 126 5.57 3.21 -8.20
N THR A 127 5.92 1.99 -8.57
CA THR A 127 6.95 1.75 -9.60
C THR A 127 6.48 2.27 -10.95
N GLU A 128 5.24 1.96 -11.37
CA GLU A 128 4.66 2.47 -12.63
C GLU A 128 4.64 4.01 -12.70
N LEU A 129 4.32 4.67 -11.59
CA LEU A 129 4.27 6.14 -11.51
C LEU A 129 5.66 6.80 -11.49
N GLN A 130 6.69 6.07 -11.10
CA GLN A 130 8.07 6.54 -11.04
C GLN A 130 8.90 6.17 -12.28
N GLU A 131 8.36 5.34 -13.16
CA GLU A 131 9.02 4.96 -14.42
C GLU A 131 9.33 6.20 -15.27
N GLN A 132 10.54 6.22 -15.84
CA GLN A 132 10.94 7.29 -16.75
C GLN A 132 10.18 7.16 -18.08
N LYS A 133 10.01 8.30 -18.77
CA LYS A 133 9.38 8.39 -20.11
C LYS A 133 7.88 8.08 -20.15
N LYS A 134 7.17 8.15 -19.01
CA LYS A 134 5.69 8.13 -18.99
C LYS A 134 5.12 9.48 -19.40
N LEU A 135 4.09 9.45 -20.24
CA LEU A 135 3.26 10.61 -20.51
C LEU A 135 2.29 10.83 -19.35
N ILE A 136 1.75 12.04 -19.22
CA ILE A 136 0.72 12.35 -18.21
C ILE A 136 -0.50 11.44 -18.37
N CYS A 137 -0.89 11.14 -19.62
CA CYS A 137 -1.99 10.24 -19.92
C CYS A 137 -1.75 8.79 -19.44
N ASP A 138 -0.49 8.34 -19.38
CA ASP A 138 -0.13 7.04 -18.83
C ASP A 138 -0.29 7.03 -17.31
N LEU A 139 0.17 8.09 -16.63
CA LEU A 139 0.03 8.23 -15.18
C LEU A 139 -1.46 8.27 -14.77
N ILE A 140 -2.29 9.03 -15.51
CA ILE A 140 -3.74 9.08 -15.32
C ILE A 140 -4.35 7.69 -15.51
N SER A 141 -3.90 6.95 -16.53
CA SER A 141 -4.37 5.59 -16.80
C SER A 141 -4.01 4.65 -15.65
N SER A 142 -2.75 4.62 -15.19
CA SER A 142 -2.31 3.76 -14.09
C SER A 142 -3.10 4.01 -12.80
N VAL A 143 -3.30 5.27 -12.42
CA VAL A 143 -4.11 5.63 -11.25
C VAL A 143 -5.56 5.19 -11.41
N SER A 144 -6.17 5.46 -12.57
CA SER A 144 -7.58 5.12 -12.83
C SER A 144 -7.79 3.60 -12.84
N THR A 145 -6.88 2.86 -13.48
CA THR A 145 -6.86 1.40 -13.48
C THR A 145 -6.72 0.87 -12.05
N PHE A 146 -5.85 1.45 -11.23
CA PHE A 146 -5.70 1.04 -9.83
C PHE A 146 -6.96 1.27 -9.00
N ARG A 147 -7.62 2.43 -9.16
CA ARG A 147 -8.91 2.70 -8.50
C ARG A 147 -9.96 1.65 -8.87
N ARG A 148 -10.05 1.30 -10.15
CA ARG A 148 -10.97 0.24 -10.61
C ARG A 148 -10.61 -1.13 -10.03
N LYS A 149 -9.32 -1.43 -9.86
CA LYS A 149 -8.88 -2.65 -9.16
C LYS A 149 -9.35 -2.68 -7.71
N LEU A 150 -9.29 -1.56 -6.98
CA LEU A 150 -9.80 -1.50 -5.59
C LEU A 150 -11.30 -1.82 -5.51
N GLU A 151 -12.10 -1.31 -6.44
CA GLU A 151 -13.54 -1.62 -6.51
C GLU A 151 -13.78 -3.12 -6.75
N ILE A 152 -13.01 -3.73 -7.66
CA ILE A 152 -13.06 -5.18 -7.91
C ILE A 152 -12.63 -5.97 -6.67
N PHE A 153 -11.56 -5.53 -5.99
CA PHE A 153 -11.07 -6.16 -4.76
C PHE A 153 -12.14 -6.18 -3.67
N GLU A 154 -12.85 -5.07 -3.48
CA GLU A 154 -13.97 -4.99 -2.55
C GLU A 154 -15.13 -5.92 -2.91
N GLU A 155 -15.52 -5.96 -4.19
CA GLU A 155 -16.63 -6.80 -4.66
C GLU A 155 -16.36 -8.29 -4.42
N TYR A 156 -15.17 -8.77 -4.81
CA TYR A 156 -14.78 -10.16 -4.60
C TYR A 156 -14.64 -10.49 -3.11
N MET A 157 -14.03 -9.60 -2.33
CA MET A 157 -13.87 -9.80 -0.89
C MET A 157 -15.22 -9.82 -0.15
N LYS A 158 -16.21 -9.01 -0.55
CA LYS A 158 -17.59 -9.07 -0.03
C LYS A 158 -18.22 -10.45 -0.26
N ASN A 159 -17.91 -11.07 -1.39
CA ASN A 159 -18.38 -12.40 -1.76
C ASN A 159 -17.54 -13.54 -1.17
N GLN A 160 -16.63 -13.25 -0.23
CA GLN A 160 -15.68 -14.22 0.35
C GLN A 160 -14.75 -14.89 -0.69
N ASP A 161 -14.57 -14.25 -1.84
CA ASP A 161 -13.61 -14.64 -2.87
C ASP A 161 -12.33 -13.81 -2.72
N PHE A 162 -11.23 -14.51 -2.49
CA PHE A 162 -9.91 -13.93 -2.24
C PHE A 162 -8.94 -14.19 -3.39
N ILE A 163 -9.42 -14.40 -4.62
CA ILE A 163 -8.56 -14.59 -5.81
C ILE A 163 -7.55 -13.45 -5.99
N HIS A 164 -7.90 -12.23 -5.58
CA HIS A 164 -7.02 -11.05 -5.61
C HIS A 164 -6.20 -10.85 -4.34
N PHE A 165 -6.38 -11.68 -3.32
CA PHE A 165 -5.63 -11.67 -2.07
C PHE A 165 -5.04 -13.05 -1.81
N PRO A 166 -4.06 -13.49 -2.62
CA PRO A 166 -3.52 -14.84 -2.56
C PRO A 166 -2.91 -15.17 -1.20
N THR A 167 -2.38 -14.18 -0.47
CA THR A 167 -1.82 -14.40 0.86
C THR A 167 -2.92 -14.71 1.89
N ILE A 168 -4.08 -14.05 1.78
CA ILE A 168 -5.25 -14.37 2.61
C ILE A 168 -5.77 -15.76 2.25
N LEU A 169 -5.86 -16.08 0.95
CA LEU A 169 -6.33 -17.37 0.46
C LEU A 169 -5.47 -18.53 0.96
N GLU A 170 -4.15 -18.35 0.99
CA GLU A 170 -3.19 -19.33 1.51
C GLU A 170 -3.30 -19.48 3.05
N TYR A 171 -3.54 -18.39 3.77
CA TYR A 171 -3.49 -18.37 5.23
C TYR A 171 -4.81 -18.75 5.91
N LYS A 172 -5.96 -18.43 5.30
CA LYS A 172 -7.26 -18.64 5.94
C LYS A 172 -7.51 -20.12 6.22
N LYS A 173 -8.03 -20.43 7.41
CA LYS A 173 -8.37 -21.81 7.80
C LYS A 173 -9.84 -22.14 7.55
N THR A 174 -10.70 -21.12 7.60
CA THR A 174 -12.14 -21.23 7.38
C THR A 174 -12.52 -20.71 6.00
N SER A 175 -13.67 -21.16 5.52
CA SER A 175 -14.24 -20.68 4.26
C SER A 175 -14.50 -19.18 4.33
N ASP A 176 -15.12 -18.74 5.43
CA ASP A 176 -15.51 -17.35 5.67
C ASP A 176 -14.65 -16.71 6.76
N ILE A 177 -14.30 -15.43 6.55
CA ILE A 177 -13.61 -14.58 7.53
C ILE A 177 -14.31 -13.22 7.62
N ASP A 178 -14.22 -12.57 8.79
CA ASP A 178 -14.69 -11.19 8.94
C ASP A 178 -13.79 -10.25 8.14
N CYS A 179 -14.35 -9.67 7.07
CA CYS A 179 -13.67 -8.75 6.18
C CYS A 179 -14.02 -7.28 6.43
N SER A 180 -14.82 -6.97 7.46
CA SER A 180 -15.34 -5.61 7.70
C SER A 180 -14.23 -4.55 7.71
N MET A 181 -13.13 -4.83 8.41
CA MET A 181 -11.96 -3.97 8.49
C MET A 181 -11.27 -3.78 7.13
N PHE A 182 -11.11 -4.86 6.36
CA PHE A 182 -10.42 -4.82 5.06
C PHE A 182 -11.26 -4.07 4.01
N LEU A 183 -12.57 -4.29 4.02
CA LEU A 183 -13.51 -3.61 3.13
C LEU A 183 -13.55 -2.10 3.43
N SER A 184 -13.61 -1.70 4.70
CA SER A 184 -13.50 -0.29 5.08
C SER A 184 -12.21 0.32 4.58
N PHE A 185 -11.08 -0.37 4.77
CA PHE A 185 -9.78 0.11 4.32
C PHE A 185 -9.71 0.31 2.80
N LEU A 186 -10.22 -0.64 2.01
CA LEU A 186 -10.23 -0.54 0.55
C LEU A 186 -11.08 0.65 0.07
N SER A 187 -12.25 0.85 0.69
CA SER A 187 -13.14 1.97 0.39
C SER A 187 -12.46 3.31 0.69
N ASP A 188 -11.88 3.44 1.88
CA ASP A 188 -11.19 4.66 2.30
C ASP A 188 -9.94 4.92 1.43
N LEU A 189 -9.25 3.86 1.01
CA LEU A 189 -8.13 3.94 0.07
C LEU A 189 -8.60 4.47 -1.29
N GLY A 190 -9.71 3.94 -1.83
CA GLY A 190 -10.30 4.41 -3.08
C GLY A 190 -10.69 5.89 -3.03
N GLU A 191 -11.28 6.34 -1.91
CA GLU A 191 -11.59 7.75 -1.68
C GLU A 191 -10.34 8.64 -1.61
N GLU A 192 -9.31 8.21 -0.89
CA GLU A 192 -8.05 8.95 -0.80
C GLU A 192 -7.41 9.13 -2.17
N PHE A 193 -7.47 8.10 -3.03
CA PHE A 193 -7.04 8.22 -4.41
C PHE A 193 -7.89 9.23 -5.19
N GLY A 194 -9.21 9.19 -5.05
CA GLY A 194 -10.09 10.20 -5.67
C GLY A 194 -9.76 11.63 -5.24
N LYS A 195 -9.46 11.84 -3.94
CA LYS A 195 -9.09 13.15 -3.38
C LYS A 195 -7.70 13.61 -3.85
N ARG A 196 -6.72 12.70 -3.93
CA ARG A 196 -5.32 12.99 -4.29
C ARG A 196 -5.11 13.25 -5.78
N PHE A 197 -5.89 12.60 -6.62
CA PHE A 197 -5.79 12.69 -8.08
C PHE A 197 -6.98 13.41 -8.69
N LYS A 198 -7.62 14.32 -7.94
CA LYS A 198 -8.74 15.13 -8.45
C LYS A 198 -8.33 15.94 -9.68
N ASP A 199 -7.13 16.52 -9.65
CA ASP A 199 -6.58 17.32 -10.76
C ASP A 199 -6.39 16.46 -12.04
N PHE A 200 -6.28 15.13 -11.94
CA PHE A 200 -6.20 14.25 -13.11
C PHE A 200 -7.54 14.13 -13.84
N ALA A 201 -8.66 14.31 -13.14
CA ALA A 201 -9.97 14.36 -13.78
C ALA A 201 -10.11 15.59 -14.69
N GLU A 202 -9.49 16.71 -14.32
CA GLU A 202 -9.49 17.95 -15.13
C GLU A 202 -8.64 17.79 -16.41
N ILE A 203 -7.56 17.00 -16.34
CA ILE A 203 -6.72 16.66 -17.50
C ILE A 203 -7.33 15.54 -18.36
N GLY A 204 -8.39 14.87 -17.90
CA GLY A 204 -8.98 13.71 -18.56
C GLY A 204 -9.35 13.96 -20.02
N LYS A 205 -9.90 15.15 -20.33
CA LYS A 205 -10.20 15.57 -21.72
C LYS A 205 -8.95 15.68 -22.60
N LEU A 206 -7.88 16.30 -22.06
CA LEU A 206 -6.59 16.40 -22.74
C LEU A 206 -5.94 15.03 -22.94
N SER A 207 -6.09 14.12 -21.98
CA SER A 207 -5.62 12.74 -22.12
C SER A 207 -6.34 11.99 -23.25
N GLN A 208 -7.63 12.23 -23.44
CA GLN A 208 -8.42 11.59 -24.49
C GLN A 208 -8.00 12.12 -25.86
N PHE A 209 -7.78 13.43 -25.99
CA PHE A 209 -7.16 14.05 -27.17
C PHE A 209 -5.75 13.50 -27.48
N LEU A 210 -4.88 13.38 -26.47
CA LEU A 210 -3.52 12.88 -26.66
C LEU A 210 -3.48 11.41 -27.10
N LYS A 211 -4.45 10.59 -26.66
CA LYS A 211 -4.57 9.18 -27.06
C LYS A 211 -5.21 9.04 -28.44
N ASN A 212 -6.29 9.76 -28.69
CA ASN A 212 -7.06 9.73 -29.94
C ASN A 212 -7.35 11.15 -30.44
N PRO A 213 -6.40 11.80 -31.16
CA PRO A 213 -6.54 13.19 -31.58
C PRO A 213 -7.73 13.45 -32.52
N PHE A 214 -8.16 12.39 -33.22
CA PHE A 214 -9.22 12.44 -34.23
C PHE A 214 -10.62 12.15 -33.68
N GLU A 215 -10.74 11.73 -32.42
CA GLU A 215 -12.04 11.52 -31.75
C GLU A 215 -12.56 12.80 -31.06
N VAL A 216 -11.74 13.84 -30.97
CA VAL A 216 -12.10 15.10 -30.34
C VAL A 216 -12.40 16.14 -31.42
N SER A 217 -13.50 16.87 -31.26
CA SER A 217 -13.86 17.97 -32.16
C SER A 217 -12.70 18.98 -32.29
N PRO A 218 -12.42 19.53 -33.49
CA PRO A 218 -11.44 20.61 -33.67
C PRO A 218 -11.71 21.84 -32.80
N THR A 219 -12.92 21.97 -32.26
CA THR A 219 -13.35 23.09 -31.39
C THR A 219 -13.04 22.88 -29.90
N GLY A 220 -12.61 21.68 -29.48
CA GLY A 220 -12.21 21.40 -28.09
C GLY A 220 -13.36 21.28 -27.07
N GLU A 221 -14.61 21.11 -27.51
CA GLU A 221 -15.78 20.88 -26.64
C GLU A 221 -15.91 19.42 -26.18
#